data_AF-A0A235IST3-F1
#
_entry.id   AF-A0A235IST3-F1
#
_cell.length_a   1.000
_cell.length_b   1.000
_cell.length_c   1.000
_cell.angle_alpha   90.00
_cell.angle_beta   90.00
_cell.angle_gamma   90.00
#
_symmetry.space_group_name_H-M   'P 1'
#
loop_
_entity.id
_entity.type
_entity.pdbx_description
1 polymer ?
#
loop_
_entity_poly.entity_id
_entity_poly.type
_entity_poly.pdbx_seq_one_letter_code
_entity_poly.pdbx_strand_id
1 'polypeptide(L)' 'MVADSYTRYLDLYFAANVDTVITWGITDRYSWIRDLNYMPAKFQADLSRQQFLRPLPYDQSLQPKLARNAIAQAFGQAT' A
#
# COMPACT_ATOMS: atom_id res chain seq x y z
N MET A 1 9.49 -1.92 6.38
CA MET A 1 9.23 -2.76 5.19
C MET A 1 8.17 -2.15 4.28
N VAL A 2 6.85 -2.15 4.57
CA VAL A 2 5.86 -1.63 3.60
C VAL A 2 6.07 -0.15 3.24
N ALA A 3 6.19 0.75 4.22
CA ALA A 3 6.43 2.17 3.96
C ALA A 3 7.76 2.41 3.21
N ASP A 4 8.81 1.69 3.58
CA ASP A 4 10.12 1.71 2.90
C ASP A 4 10.00 1.24 1.43
N SER A 5 9.17 0.24 1.14
CA SER A 5 8.85 -0.15 -0.24
C SER A 5 8.15 0.95 -1.03
N TYR A 6 7.24 1.70 -0.40
CA TYR A 6 6.61 2.88 -1.02
C TYR A 6 7.64 3.96 -1.34
N THR A 7 8.52 4.29 -0.40
CA THR A 7 9.60 5.28 -0.62
C THR A 7 10.48 4.87 -1.79
N ARG A 8 11.04 3.65 -1.76
CA ARG A 8 11.94 3.18 -2.83
C ARG A 8 11.28 3.13 -4.20
N TYR A 9 10.00 2.74 -4.27
CA TYR A 9 9.26 2.74 -5.52
C TYR A 9 9.05 4.16 -6.05
N LEU A 10 8.68 5.10 -5.18
CA LEU A 10 8.47 6.50 -5.54
C LEU A 10 9.77 7.21 -5.94
N ASP A 11 10.90 6.90 -5.29
CA ASP A 11 12.22 7.42 -5.67
C ASP A 11 12.56 7.06 -7.13
N LEU A 12 12.34 5.79 -7.53
CA LEU A 12 12.55 5.34 -8.91
C LEU A 12 11.57 6.00 -9.89
N TYR A 13 10.31 6.11 -9.49
CA TYR A 13 9.26 6.70 -10.28
C TYR A 13 9.56 8.18 -10.60
N PHE A 14 9.98 8.97 -9.60
CA PHE A 14 10.35 10.37 -9.80
C PHE A 14 11.63 10.51 -10.61
N ALA A 15 12.64 9.66 -10.37
CA ALA A 15 13.85 9.63 -11.21
C ALA A 15 13.54 9.35 -12.70
N ALA A 16 12.45 8.65 -12.99
CA ALA A 16 11.98 8.35 -14.34
C ALA A 16 11.02 9.40 -14.93
N ASN A 17 10.74 10.52 -14.23
CA ASN A 17 9.81 11.57 -14.66
C ASN A 17 8.41 11.07 -15.03
N VAL A 18 7.90 10.06 -14.33
CA VAL A 18 6.53 9.59 -14.55
C VAL A 18 5.54 10.59 -13.92
N ASP A 19 4.43 10.88 -14.61
CA ASP A 19 3.52 11.98 -14.24
C ASP A 19 2.38 11.56 -13.28
N THR A 20 1.88 10.34 -13.41
CA THR A 20 0.79 9.79 -12.60
C THR A 20 1.11 8.46 -11.90
N VAL A 21 0.88 8.40 -10.58
CA VAL A 21 0.88 7.16 -9.78
C VAL A 21 -0.48 6.96 -9.12
N ILE A 22 -1.01 5.74 -9.17
CA ILE A 22 -2.32 5.41 -8.62
C ILE A 22 -2.19 4.15 -7.76
N THR A 23 -2.78 4.18 -6.56
CA THR A 23 -2.96 2.97 -5.75
C THR A 23 -4.25 2.25 -6.16
N TRP A 24 -4.19 0.92 -6.23
CA TRP A 24 -5.38 0.11 -6.52
C TRP A 24 -6.25 -0.08 -5.25
N GLY A 25 -6.88 1.03 -4.85
CA GLY A 25 -7.68 1.16 -3.63
C GLY A 25 -7.15 2.23 -2.67
N ILE A 26 -7.89 2.47 -1.58
CA ILE A 26 -7.59 3.50 -0.57
C ILE A 26 -7.30 2.87 0.79
N THR A 27 -8.19 2.00 1.29
CA THR A 27 -8.11 1.36 2.60
C THR A 27 -7.85 -0.13 2.47
N ASP A 28 -7.06 -0.68 3.40
CA ASP A 28 -6.86 -2.12 3.52
C ASP A 28 -8.19 -2.88 3.59
N ARG A 29 -9.26 -2.32 4.18
CA ARG A 29 -10.57 -2.99 4.36
C ARG A 29 -11.16 -3.53 3.07
N TYR A 30 -11.08 -2.76 1.99
CA TYR A 30 -11.73 -3.06 0.70
C TYR A 30 -10.71 -3.41 -0.38
N SER A 31 -9.48 -3.76 -0.01
CA SER A 31 -8.48 -4.17 -1.00
C SER A 31 -8.89 -5.49 -1.65
N TRP A 32 -8.84 -5.55 -2.99
CA TRP A 32 -9.17 -6.75 -3.77
C TRP A 32 -8.41 -8.01 -3.31
N ILE A 33 -7.18 -7.86 -2.80
CA ILE A 33 -6.36 -8.99 -2.32
C ILE A 33 -6.91 -9.65 -1.04
N ARG A 34 -7.94 -9.06 -0.42
CA ARG A 34 -8.67 -9.66 0.70
C ARG A 34 -9.85 -10.52 0.26
N ASP A 35 -10.23 -10.48 -1.01
CA ASP A 35 -11.25 -11.37 -1.53
C ASP A 35 -10.73 -12.82 -1.52
N LEU A 36 -11.55 -13.77 -1.07
CA LEU A 36 -11.15 -15.17 -0.93
C LEU A 36 -10.69 -15.80 -2.25
N ASN A 37 -11.19 -15.34 -3.41
CA ASN A 37 -10.80 -15.85 -4.71
C ASN A 37 -9.40 -15.40 -5.14
N TYR A 38 -8.90 -14.28 -4.59
CA TYR A 38 -7.65 -13.64 -5.01
C TYR A 38 -6.60 -13.56 -3.89
N MET A 39 -6.99 -13.85 -2.66
CA MET A 39 -6.12 -13.83 -1.50
C MET A 39 -4.97 -14.83 -1.64
N PRO A 40 -3.72 -14.49 -1.27
CA PRO A 40 -2.63 -15.45 -1.34
C PRO A 40 -2.91 -16.66 -0.42
N ALA A 41 -2.60 -17.88 -0.91
CA ALA A 41 -2.94 -19.14 -0.26
C ALA A 41 -2.55 -19.22 1.22
N LYS A 42 -1.41 -18.64 1.60
CA LYS A 42 -0.93 -18.60 3.01
C LYS A 42 -1.86 -17.86 3.98
N PHE A 43 -2.69 -16.94 3.48
CA PHE A 43 -3.69 -16.20 4.24
C PHE A 43 -5.09 -16.83 4.10
N GLN A 44 -5.38 -17.52 3.00
CA GLN A 44 -6.59 -18.34 2.87
C GLN A 44 -6.56 -19.53 3.85
N ALA A 45 -5.40 -20.17 4.01
CA ALA A 45 -5.22 -21.32 4.90
C ALA A 45 -5.37 -20.98 6.39
N ASP A 46 -5.21 -19.72 6.76
CA ASP A 46 -5.37 -19.22 8.13
C ASP A 46 -5.86 -17.76 8.09
N LEU A 47 -7.17 -17.58 8.23
CA LEU A 47 -7.81 -16.27 8.12
C LEU A 47 -7.38 -15.31 9.24
N SER A 48 -6.85 -15.81 10.37
CA SER A 48 -6.30 -14.95 11.42
C SER A 48 -5.12 -14.11 10.91
N ARG A 49 -4.44 -14.57 9.84
CA ARG A 49 -3.31 -13.87 9.23
C ARG A 49 -3.74 -12.73 8.30
N GLN A 50 -5.02 -12.60 7.96
CA GLN A 50 -5.49 -11.53 7.09
C GLN A 50 -5.23 -10.12 7.65
N GLN A 51 -5.05 -9.99 8.96
CA GLN A 51 -4.62 -8.73 9.58
C GLN A 51 -3.27 -8.22 9.04
N PHE A 52 -2.43 -9.11 8.50
CA PHE A 52 -1.15 -8.76 7.90
C PHE A 52 -1.24 -8.39 6.41
N LEU A 53 -2.42 -8.54 5.77
CA LEU A 53 -2.68 -8.03 4.42
C LEU A 53 -2.91 -6.51 4.48
N ARG A 54 -1.82 -5.76 4.46
CA ARG A 54 -1.83 -4.31 4.66
C ARG A 54 -1.30 -3.53 3.45
N PRO A 55 -1.81 -3.77 2.22
CA PRO A 55 -1.22 -3.26 0.99
C PRO A 55 -1.40 -1.76 0.74
N LEU A 56 -2.34 -1.09 1.40
CA LEU A 56 -2.78 0.26 1.03
C LEU A 56 -2.36 1.33 2.04
N PRO A 57 -2.47 2.64 1.70
CA PRO A 57 -2.00 3.72 2.56
C PRO A 57 -2.80 3.88 3.86
N TYR A 58 -4.06 3.46 3.89
CA TYR A 58 -4.95 3.57 5.04
C TYR A 58 -5.33 2.20 5.61
N ASP A 59 -5.49 2.13 6.92
CA ASP A 59 -5.89 0.90 7.60
C ASP A 59 -7.39 0.63 7.46
N GLN A 60 -7.89 -0.38 8.17
CA GLN A 60 -9.29 -0.78 8.11
C GLN A 60 -10.26 0.29 8.64
N SER A 61 -9.81 1.29 9.38
CA SER A 61 -10.63 2.36 9.97
C SER A 61 -10.34 3.73 9.33
N LEU A 62 -9.77 3.71 8.11
CA LEU A 62 -9.34 4.91 7.37
C LEU A 62 -8.30 5.76 8.11
N GLN A 63 -7.58 5.18 9.08
CA GLN A 63 -6.49 5.87 9.72
C GLN A 63 -5.23 5.79 8.84
N PRO A 64 -4.46 6.88 8.73
CA PRO A 64 -3.26 6.91 7.91
C PRO A 64 -2.20 5.97 8.49
N LYS A 65 -1.64 5.10 7.64
CA LYS A 65 -0.50 4.24 8.00
C LYS A 65 0.81 4.94 7.67
N LEU A 66 1.93 4.37 8.12
CA LEU A 66 3.27 4.81 7.74
C LEU A 66 3.47 4.88 6.22
N ALA A 67 2.78 4.03 5.44
CA ALA A 67 2.79 4.10 3.98
C ALA A 67 2.22 5.42 3.44
N ARG A 68 1.12 5.95 4.03
CA ARG A 68 0.59 7.26 3.68
C ARG A 68 1.60 8.37 3.94
N ASN A 69 2.32 8.30 5.06
CA ASN A 69 3.35 9.29 5.39
C ASN A 69 4.52 9.25 4.41
N ALA A 70 4.98 8.04 4.03
CA ALA A 70 6.01 7.87 3.02
C ALA A 70 5.61 8.46 1.66
N ILE A 71 4.36 8.23 1.22
CA ILE A 71 3.82 8.85 0.00
C ILE A 71 3.86 10.38 0.12
N ALA A 72 3.29 10.94 1.20
CA ALA A 72 3.24 12.38 1.39
C ALA A 72 4.63 13.03 1.42
N GLN A 73 5.60 12.38 2.07
CA GLN A 73 6.98 12.85 2.11
C GLN A 73 7.64 12.82 0.73
N ALA A 74 7.49 11.72 -0.02
CA ALA A 74 8.10 11.57 -1.34
C ALA A 74 7.58 12.65 -2.31
N PHE A 75 6.27 12.91 -2.31
CA PHE A 75 5.68 14.00 -3.11
C PHE A 75 6.08 15.39 -2.63
N GLY A 76 6.32 15.59 -1.32
CA GLY A 76 6.82 16.86 -0.80
C GLY A 76 8.29 17.14 -1.12
N GLN A 77 9.06 16.11 -1.47
CA GLN A 77 10.48 16.21 -1.84
C GLN A 77 10.71 16.22 -3.36
N ALA A 78 9.71 15.79 -4.15
CA ALA A 78 9.73 15.87 -5.60
C ALA A 78 9.56 17.34 -6.05
N THR A 79 10.67 18.06 -6.11
CA THR A 79 10.80 19.38 -6.76
C THR A 79 11.22 19.25 -8.21
#